data_AF-A0ABD5R2C6-F1
#
_entry.id   AF-A0ABD5R2C6-F1
#
_cell.length_a   1.000
_cell.length_b   1.000
_cell.length_c   1.000
_cell.angle_alpha   90.00
_cell.angle_beta   90.00
_cell.angle_gamma   90.00
#
_symmetry.space_group_name_H-M   'P 1'
#
loop_
_entity.id
_entity.type
_entity.pdbx_description
1 polymer ?
#
loop_
_entity_poly.entity_id
_entity_poly.type
_entity_poly.pdbx_seq_one_letter_code
_entity_poly.pdbx_strand_id
1 'polypeptide(L)'
;MVSDRTAFTVAGAAGEGATCRLDYRAFAYAGKFVVGDTGKAFLRTGDGSDAVPEWEPDESLPETVDPDAFETDVLAAVSFSPDRTDPSCCRLRYVTVHVARRGEGLGPELVRRTVSWLADAGYERVRIAVNNPFAYDALYKCGFAYTGQQTGLAELELERPADAPAPTRADAERYRAGLAVFRDRDDDLPEAVRRFLADRLGDGGDDPADPPDPLDPPASPDPADAPDPRNTLTDEDPS
;
A
#
# COMPACT_ATOMS: atom_id res chain seq x y z
N MET A 1 -1.54 26.23 -13.19
CA MET A 1 -1.47 25.36 -12.01
C MET A 1 -2.63 24.39 -12.11
N VAL A 2 -2.41 23.24 -12.72
CA VAL A 2 -3.34 22.11 -12.64
C VAL A 2 -2.81 21.30 -11.46
N SER A 3 -3.39 21.48 -10.28
CA SER A 3 -3.19 20.50 -9.21
C SER A 3 -3.94 19.27 -9.67
N ASP A 4 -3.17 18.31 -10.16
CA ASP A 4 -3.59 16.97 -10.55
C ASP A 4 -4.19 16.29 -9.32
N ARG A 5 -5.52 16.32 -9.20
CA ARG A 5 -6.23 15.86 -7.99
C ARG A 5 -6.38 14.35 -8.06
N THR A 6 -5.42 13.61 -7.52
CA THR A 6 -5.56 12.18 -7.29
C THR A 6 -6.88 11.87 -6.57
N ALA A 7 -7.70 10.97 -7.13
CA ALA A 7 -8.94 10.47 -6.53
C ALA A 7 -8.67 9.17 -5.76
N PHE A 8 -9.25 9.03 -4.57
CA PHE A 8 -9.16 7.80 -3.78
C PHE A 8 -10.46 7.03 -3.86
N THR A 9 -10.38 5.74 -4.23
CA THR A 9 -11.56 4.89 -4.37
C THR A 9 -11.37 3.58 -3.64
N VAL A 10 -12.45 3.05 -3.07
CA VAL A 10 -12.49 1.69 -2.50
C VAL A 10 -13.52 0.90 -3.32
N ALA A 11 -13.07 -0.14 -4.01
CA ALA A 11 -13.92 -0.92 -4.92
C ALA A 11 -14.75 -2.00 -4.20
N GLY A 12 -14.78 -1.98 -2.87
CA GLY A 12 -15.55 -2.88 -2.02
C GLY A 12 -14.77 -3.38 -0.81
N ALA A 13 -15.50 -3.80 0.23
CA ALA A 13 -14.95 -4.52 1.38
C ALA A 13 -14.46 -5.92 0.99
N ALA A 14 -13.72 -6.57 1.89
CA ALA A 14 -13.29 -7.94 1.63
C ALA A 14 -14.50 -8.89 1.56
N GLY A 15 -14.55 -9.72 0.51
CA GLY A 15 -15.66 -10.62 0.22
C GLY A 15 -16.70 -10.09 -0.77
N GLU A 16 -16.63 -8.81 -1.15
CA GLU A 16 -17.58 -8.20 -2.11
C GLU A 16 -17.24 -8.46 -3.59
N GLY A 17 -16.22 -9.28 -3.88
CA GLY A 17 -15.97 -9.75 -5.25
C GLY A 17 -15.28 -8.73 -6.18
N ALA A 18 -14.81 -7.60 -5.66
CA ALA A 18 -14.16 -6.55 -6.45
C ALA A 18 -12.96 -7.10 -7.23
N THR A 19 -12.84 -6.77 -8.51
CA THR A 19 -11.65 -7.10 -9.32
C THR A 19 -11.19 -5.87 -10.10
N CYS A 20 -9.90 -5.81 -10.38
CA CYS A 20 -9.28 -4.73 -11.16
C CYS A 20 -8.15 -5.35 -11.99
N ARG A 21 -8.17 -5.08 -13.29
CA ARG A 21 -7.12 -5.52 -14.21
C ARG A 21 -6.07 -4.41 -14.34
N LEU A 22 -4.98 -4.59 -13.60
CA LEU A 22 -3.80 -3.75 -13.74
C LEU A 22 -2.89 -4.32 -14.83
N ASP A 23 -2.25 -3.45 -15.62
CA ASP A 23 -1.20 -3.89 -16.54
C ASP A 23 -0.03 -4.46 -15.74
N TYR A 24 0.29 -5.74 -15.94
CA TYR A 24 1.35 -6.43 -15.21
C TYR A 24 2.76 -5.92 -15.52
N ARG A 25 2.92 -5.18 -16.62
CA ARG A 25 4.15 -4.50 -17.00
C ARG A 25 4.32 -3.20 -16.23
N ALA A 26 3.21 -2.55 -15.89
CA ALA A 26 3.18 -1.30 -15.11
C ALA A 26 3.16 -1.54 -13.60
N PHE A 27 2.58 -2.65 -13.14
CA PHE A 27 2.33 -2.91 -11.72
C PHE A 27 2.87 -4.26 -11.27
N ALA A 28 3.66 -4.22 -10.20
CA ALA A 28 3.95 -5.43 -9.44
C ALA A 28 2.65 -6.02 -8.87
N TYR A 29 2.58 -7.35 -8.77
CA TYR A 29 1.43 -8.08 -8.20
C TYR A 29 0.10 -7.89 -8.95
N ALA A 30 0.09 -7.39 -10.19
CA ALA A 30 -1.15 -7.15 -10.95
C ALA A 30 -2.14 -8.34 -10.92
N GLY A 31 -1.64 -9.57 -11.08
CA GLY A 31 -2.47 -10.79 -11.01
C GLY A 31 -3.13 -11.06 -9.66
N LYS A 32 -2.80 -10.33 -8.60
CA LYS A 32 -3.47 -10.40 -7.29
C LYS A 32 -4.71 -9.49 -7.20
N PHE A 33 -4.83 -8.52 -8.10
CA PHE A 33 -5.96 -7.59 -8.15
C PHE A 33 -7.15 -8.12 -8.95
N VAL A 34 -7.01 -9.26 -9.63
CA VAL A 34 -8.13 -9.96 -10.30
C VAL A 34 -8.82 -11.00 -9.39
N VAL A 35 -8.38 -11.15 -8.14
CA VAL A 35 -8.96 -12.11 -7.18
C VAL A 35 -10.04 -11.43 -6.33
N GLY A 36 -11.29 -11.91 -6.40
CA GLY A 36 -12.47 -11.26 -5.82
C GLY A 36 -12.59 -11.29 -4.29
N ASP A 37 -11.90 -12.18 -3.59
CA ASP A 37 -12.09 -12.39 -2.14
C ASP A 37 -11.47 -11.31 -1.24
N THR A 38 -10.77 -10.33 -1.83
CA THR A 38 -10.06 -9.27 -1.09
C THR A 38 -10.65 -7.90 -1.40
N GLY A 39 -10.71 -7.03 -0.40
CA GLY A 39 -11.03 -5.62 -0.59
C GLY A 39 -9.91 -4.93 -1.35
N LYS A 40 -10.22 -3.86 -2.07
CA LYS A 40 -9.27 -3.12 -2.91
C LYS A 40 -9.49 -1.63 -2.80
N ALA A 41 -8.40 -0.89 -2.68
CA ALA A 41 -8.40 0.56 -2.73
C ALA A 41 -7.37 1.06 -3.75
N PHE A 42 -7.66 2.20 -4.36
CA PHE A 42 -6.88 2.75 -5.47
C PHE A 42 -6.68 4.26 -5.30
N LEU A 43 -5.53 4.73 -5.75
CA LEU A 43 -5.35 6.11 -6.18
C LEU A 43 -5.49 6.15 -7.70
N ARG A 44 -6.33 7.04 -8.21
CA ARG A 44 -6.63 7.23 -9.63
C ARG A 44 -6.38 8.68 -10.04
N THR A 45 -6.20 8.95 -11.33
CA THR A 45 -6.24 10.32 -11.86
C THR A 45 -7.63 10.93 -11.61
N GLY A 46 -7.69 12.23 -11.32
CA GLY A 46 -8.93 12.89 -10.90
C GLY A 46 -9.95 13.09 -12.02
N ASP A 47 -9.46 13.17 -13.25
CA ASP A 47 -10.24 13.36 -14.47
C ASP A 47 -10.43 12.07 -15.27
N GLY A 48 -9.90 10.95 -14.77
CA GLY A 48 -9.94 9.64 -15.44
C GLY A 48 -8.99 9.54 -16.63
N SER A 49 -8.03 10.46 -16.79
CA SER A 49 -6.98 10.31 -17.80
C SER A 49 -6.06 9.12 -17.48
N ASP A 50 -5.30 8.66 -18.46
CA ASP A 50 -4.26 7.66 -18.20
C ASP A 50 -3.29 8.17 -17.12
N ALA A 51 -2.87 7.26 -16.25
CA ALA A 51 -1.94 7.51 -15.15
C ALA A 51 -0.59 8.06 -15.65
N VAL A 52 -0.17 7.61 -16.83
CA VAL A 52 1.01 8.06 -17.55
C VAL A 52 0.77 7.96 -19.07
N PRO A 53 0.18 8.98 -19.72
CA PRO A 53 -0.25 8.89 -21.14
C PRO A 53 0.88 8.59 -22.14
N GLU A 54 2.12 8.96 -21.81
CA GLU A 54 3.29 8.76 -22.68
C GLU A 54 4.12 7.52 -22.31
N TRP A 55 3.64 6.70 -21.36
CA TRP A 55 4.39 5.52 -20.95
C TRP A 55 4.18 4.37 -21.92
N GLU A 56 5.27 3.89 -22.49
CA GLU A 56 5.29 2.66 -23.27
C GLU A 56 6.06 1.56 -22.51
N PRO A 57 5.49 0.36 -22.36
CA PRO A 57 6.18 -0.77 -21.75
C PRO A 57 7.26 -1.35 -22.67
N ASP A 58 8.37 -1.78 -22.08
CA ASP A 58 9.49 -2.40 -22.80
C ASP A 58 9.08 -3.70 -23.53
N GLU A 59 8.12 -4.44 -22.96
CA GLU A 59 7.60 -5.69 -23.51
C GLU A 59 6.23 -5.48 -24.16
N SER A 60 6.04 -6.01 -25.37
CA SER A 60 4.75 -6.02 -26.04
C SER A 60 3.77 -6.99 -25.37
N LEU A 61 2.47 -6.72 -25.52
CA LEU A 61 1.45 -7.67 -25.07
C LEU A 61 1.42 -8.90 -26.00
N PRO A 62 1.20 -10.11 -25.45
CA PRO A 62 0.78 -11.25 -26.25
C PRO A 62 -0.53 -10.93 -26.98
N GLU A 63 -0.70 -11.44 -28.20
CA GLU A 63 -1.93 -11.24 -29.01
C GLU A 63 -3.21 -11.73 -28.30
N THR A 64 -3.09 -12.59 -27.29
CA THR A 64 -4.22 -13.10 -26.51
C THR A 64 -4.71 -12.12 -25.42
N VAL A 65 -4.03 -11.00 -25.23
CA VAL A 65 -4.36 -10.02 -24.20
C VAL A 65 -4.93 -8.77 -24.86
N ASP A 66 -6.16 -8.43 -24.50
CA ASP A 66 -6.81 -7.18 -24.91
C ASP A 66 -6.26 -6.01 -24.07
N PRO A 67 -5.57 -5.02 -24.67
CA PRO A 67 -5.04 -3.86 -23.93
C PRO A 67 -6.14 -3.00 -23.31
N ASP A 68 -7.32 -2.92 -23.94
CA ASP A 68 -8.43 -2.08 -23.46
C ASP A 68 -9.11 -2.66 -22.21
N ALA A 69 -8.72 -3.88 -21.81
CA ALA A 69 -9.19 -4.51 -20.58
C ALA A 69 -8.44 -4.04 -19.32
N PHE A 70 -7.38 -3.23 -19.46
CA PHE A 70 -6.64 -2.68 -18.33
C PHE A 70 -7.21 -1.34 -17.87
N GLU A 71 -7.15 -1.11 -16.56
CA GLU A 71 -7.47 0.17 -15.95
C GLU A 71 -6.27 1.11 -16.11
N THR A 72 -6.38 2.12 -16.98
CA THR A 72 -5.26 2.99 -17.35
C THR A 72 -5.10 4.20 -16.44
N ASP A 73 -6.14 4.58 -15.70
CA ASP A 73 -6.20 5.75 -14.80
C ASP A 73 -5.64 5.48 -13.39
N VAL A 74 -5.32 4.21 -13.07
CA VAL A 74 -4.82 3.82 -11.75
C VAL A 74 -3.37 4.26 -11.58
N LEU A 75 -3.07 4.97 -10.50
CA LEU A 75 -1.74 5.41 -10.10
C LEU A 75 -1.08 4.45 -9.10
N ALA A 76 -1.87 3.96 -8.14
CA ALA A 76 -1.45 3.02 -7.11
C ALA A 76 -2.64 2.17 -6.64
N ALA A 77 -2.36 0.94 -6.19
CA ALA A 77 -3.38 0.00 -5.75
C ALA A 77 -2.95 -0.78 -4.51
N VAL A 78 -3.92 -1.05 -3.62
CA VAL A 78 -3.73 -1.90 -2.44
C VAL A 78 -4.86 -2.92 -2.32
N SER A 79 -4.48 -4.18 -2.06
CA SER A 79 -5.41 -5.25 -1.68
C SER A 79 -5.35 -5.50 -0.18
N PHE A 80 -6.50 -5.73 0.45
CA PHE A 80 -6.61 -5.98 1.88
C PHE A 80 -7.64 -7.06 2.22
N SER A 81 -7.51 -7.64 3.42
CA SER A 81 -8.39 -8.71 3.91
C SER A 81 -8.43 -8.72 5.44
N PRO A 82 -9.54 -9.13 6.10
CA PRO A 82 -9.52 -9.46 7.50
C PRO A 82 -8.41 -10.45 7.85
N ASP A 83 -7.84 -10.32 9.04
CA ASP A 83 -6.99 -11.36 9.61
C ASP A 83 -7.86 -12.60 9.90
N ARG A 84 -7.34 -13.78 9.57
CA ARG A 84 -8.08 -15.04 9.72
C ARG A 84 -8.30 -15.43 11.18
N THR A 85 -7.49 -14.90 12.09
CA THR A 85 -7.47 -15.22 13.51
C THR A 85 -7.99 -14.09 14.39
N ASP A 86 -8.13 -12.88 13.83
CA ASP A 86 -8.60 -11.70 14.53
C ASP A 86 -9.47 -10.84 13.59
N PRO A 87 -10.81 -10.94 13.68
CA PRO A 87 -11.70 -10.18 12.79
C PRO A 87 -11.63 -8.66 13.00
N SER A 88 -11.09 -8.19 14.14
CA SER A 88 -10.87 -6.75 14.41
C SER A 88 -9.62 -6.20 13.70
N CYS A 89 -8.81 -7.07 13.11
CA CYS A 89 -7.57 -6.74 12.44
C CYS A 89 -7.71 -6.87 10.92
N CYS A 90 -7.29 -5.84 10.18
CA CYS A 90 -7.17 -5.91 8.72
C CYS A 90 -5.71 -6.08 8.30
N ARG A 91 -5.47 -6.93 7.30
CA ARG A 91 -4.16 -7.11 6.66
C ARG A 91 -4.13 -6.44 5.30
N LEU A 92 -3.24 -5.47 5.12
CA LEU A 92 -2.82 -5.02 3.79
C LEU A 92 -1.90 -6.10 3.20
N ARG A 93 -2.17 -6.54 1.97
CA ARG A 93 -1.50 -7.69 1.34
C ARG A 93 -0.53 -7.29 0.24
N TYR A 94 -1.00 -6.50 -0.70
CA TYR A 94 -0.24 -6.12 -1.89
C TYR A 94 -0.41 -4.63 -2.08
N VAL A 95 0.67 -3.86 -1.94
CA VAL A 95 0.71 -2.44 -2.27
C VAL A 95 1.56 -2.31 -3.53
N THR A 96 1.05 -1.64 -4.55
CA THR A 96 1.73 -1.46 -5.82
C THR A 96 1.51 -0.07 -6.37
N VAL A 97 2.51 0.47 -7.05
CA VAL A 97 2.52 1.80 -7.67
C VAL A 97 3.00 1.62 -9.10
N HIS A 98 2.39 2.38 -10.01
CA HIS A 98 2.77 2.40 -11.43
C HIS A 98 4.29 2.63 -11.54
N VAL A 99 4.99 1.80 -12.31
CA VAL A 99 6.47 1.79 -12.38
C VAL A 99 7.06 3.18 -12.66
N ALA A 100 6.47 3.94 -13.57
CA ALA A 100 6.90 5.29 -13.94
C ALA A 100 6.54 6.39 -12.91
N ARG A 101 5.75 6.08 -11.87
CA ARG A 101 5.32 7.02 -10.82
C ARG A 101 5.91 6.69 -9.44
N ARG A 102 6.87 5.76 -9.39
CA ARG A 102 7.54 5.38 -8.15
C ARG A 102 8.42 6.53 -7.65
N GLY A 103 8.43 6.72 -6.33
CA GLY A 103 9.19 7.80 -5.69
C GLY A 103 8.40 9.08 -5.45
N GLU A 104 7.19 9.21 -6.01
CA GLU A 104 6.33 10.41 -5.83
C GLU A 104 5.53 10.42 -4.51
N GLY A 105 5.66 9.39 -3.67
CA GLY A 105 4.94 9.30 -2.40
C GLY A 105 3.53 8.68 -2.49
N LEU A 106 3.10 8.21 -3.67
CA LEU A 106 1.79 7.59 -3.90
C LEU A 106 1.52 6.35 -3.04
N GLY A 107 2.54 5.53 -2.79
CA GLY A 107 2.41 4.34 -1.92
C GLY A 107 2.03 4.71 -0.48
N PRO A 108 2.82 5.55 0.21
CA PRO A 108 2.45 6.10 1.53
C PRO A 108 1.10 6.80 1.57
N GLU A 109 0.77 7.60 0.54
CA GLU A 109 -0.53 8.27 0.46
C GLU A 109 -1.68 7.25 0.40
N LEU A 110 -1.59 6.27 -0.49
CA LEU A 110 -2.57 5.21 -0.63
C LEU A 110 -2.77 4.47 0.69
N VAL A 111 -1.68 4.01 1.32
CA VAL A 111 -1.74 3.29 2.60
C VAL A 111 -2.46 4.10 3.66
N ARG A 112 -2.19 5.40 3.77
CA ARG A 112 -2.85 6.25 4.77
C ARG A 112 -4.33 6.44 4.52
N ARG A 113 -4.74 6.70 3.28
CA ARG A 113 -6.17 6.83 2.95
C ARG A 113 -6.89 5.50 3.19
N THR A 114 -6.27 4.37 2.83
CA THR A 114 -6.80 3.04 3.13
C THR A 114 -6.91 2.78 4.63
N VAL A 115 -5.90 3.10 5.45
CA VAL A 115 -5.99 2.91 6.91
C VAL A 115 -7.07 3.77 7.53
N SER A 116 -7.22 5.03 7.08
CA SER A 116 -8.31 5.90 7.53
C SER A 116 -9.67 5.27 7.22
N TRP A 117 -9.88 4.82 5.98
CA TRP A 117 -11.11 4.15 5.58
C TRP A 117 -11.37 2.87 6.38
N LEU A 118 -10.32 2.08 6.68
CA LEU A 118 -10.45 0.87 7.49
C LEU A 118 -10.83 1.17 8.95
N ALA A 119 -10.34 2.28 9.51
CA ALA A 119 -10.76 2.74 10.84
C ALA A 119 -12.25 3.09 10.85
N ASP A 120 -12.72 3.83 9.83
CA ASP A 120 -14.14 4.18 9.66
C ASP A 120 -15.02 2.93 9.42
N ALA A 121 -14.46 1.90 8.79
CA ALA A 121 -15.09 0.59 8.60
C ALA A 121 -15.10 -0.28 9.88
N GLY A 122 -14.52 0.19 10.99
CA GLY A 122 -14.59 -0.47 12.30
C GLY A 122 -13.44 -1.43 12.61
N TYR A 123 -12.38 -1.46 11.81
CA TYR A 123 -11.17 -2.21 12.18
C TYR A 123 -10.40 -1.47 13.28
N GLU A 124 -9.98 -2.21 14.30
CA GLU A 124 -9.20 -1.65 15.42
C GLU A 124 -7.70 -1.60 15.09
N ARG A 125 -7.22 -2.54 14.27
CA ARG A 125 -5.80 -2.73 13.97
C ARG A 125 -5.58 -2.98 12.49
N VAL A 126 -4.46 -2.48 11.97
CA VAL A 126 -3.99 -2.78 10.62
C VAL A 126 -2.58 -3.39 10.68
N ARG A 127 -2.39 -4.46 9.92
CA ARG A 127 -1.11 -5.17 9.74
C ARG A 127 -0.68 -5.23 8.29
N ILE A 128 0.62 -5.29 8.09
CA ILE A 128 1.23 -5.51 6.77
C ILE A 128 2.58 -6.21 6.97
N ALA A 129 2.94 -7.09 6.05
CA ALA A 129 4.25 -7.73 6.03
C ALA A 129 5.02 -7.26 4.80
N VAL A 130 6.29 -6.88 4.95
CA VAL A 130 7.12 -6.36 3.85
C VAL A 130 8.50 -7.00 3.83
N ASN A 131 9.01 -7.26 2.63
CA ASN A 131 10.34 -7.83 2.41
C ASN A 131 11.36 -6.81 1.86
N ASN A 132 10.99 -5.53 1.77
CA ASN A 132 11.77 -4.45 1.18
C ASN A 132 12.01 -3.32 2.21
N PRO A 133 13.28 -2.92 2.46
CA PRO A 133 13.60 -1.87 3.43
C PRO A 133 13.00 -0.49 3.09
N PHE A 134 12.81 -0.16 1.81
CA PHE A 134 12.14 1.08 1.42
C PHE A 134 10.66 1.08 1.79
N ALA A 135 9.99 -0.07 1.62
CA ALA A 135 8.60 -0.24 2.03
C ALA A 135 8.46 -0.21 3.56
N TYR A 136 9.42 -0.82 4.27
CA TYR A 136 9.50 -0.75 5.73
C TYR A 136 9.59 0.71 6.24
N ASP A 137 10.51 1.51 5.70
CA ASP A 137 10.64 2.93 6.05
C ASP A 137 9.39 3.75 5.70
N ALA A 138 8.81 3.50 4.52
CA ALA A 138 7.57 4.11 4.08
C ALA A 138 6.40 3.80 5.04
N LEU A 139 6.34 2.60 5.60
CA LEU A 139 5.31 2.22 6.56
C LEU A 139 5.51 2.88 7.93
N TYR A 140 6.76 3.08 8.38
CA TYR A 140 7.03 3.92 9.55
C TYR A 140 6.46 5.32 9.34
N LYS A 141 6.69 5.96 8.17
CA LYS A 141 6.08 7.25 7.80
C LYS A 141 4.55 7.23 7.89
N CYS A 142 3.93 6.09 7.61
CA CYS A 142 2.47 5.88 7.72
C CYS A 142 1.97 5.56 9.14
N GLY A 143 2.86 5.57 10.14
CA GLY A 143 2.53 5.33 11.54
C GLY A 143 2.59 3.86 11.97
N PHE A 144 3.08 2.96 11.12
CA PHE A 144 3.31 1.57 11.52
C PHE A 144 4.59 1.43 12.33
N ALA A 145 4.69 0.37 13.13
CA ALA A 145 5.92 -0.04 13.80
C ALA A 145 6.17 -1.53 13.61
N TYR A 146 7.44 -1.92 13.60
CA TYR A 146 7.86 -3.32 13.52
C TYR A 146 7.43 -4.08 14.77
N THR A 147 6.84 -5.27 14.59
CA THR A 147 6.37 -6.10 15.71
C THR A 147 7.48 -6.95 16.33
N GLY A 148 8.66 -7.01 15.70
CA GLY A 148 9.68 -8.01 16.02
C GLY A 148 9.45 -9.36 15.36
N GLN A 149 8.34 -9.55 14.63
CA GLN A 149 8.01 -10.82 13.99
C GLN A 149 8.43 -10.83 12.53
N GLN A 150 8.97 -11.98 12.09
CA GLN A 150 9.19 -12.28 10.68
C GLN A 150 8.17 -13.33 10.25
N THR A 151 7.50 -13.10 9.12
CA THR A 151 6.63 -14.08 8.49
C THR A 151 7.41 -14.89 7.46
N GLY A 152 6.74 -15.84 6.79
CA GLY A 152 7.36 -16.59 5.70
C GLY A 152 7.94 -15.68 4.60
N LEU A 153 8.94 -16.16 3.86
CA LEU A 153 9.67 -15.39 2.83
C LEU A 153 10.46 -14.18 3.34
N ALA A 154 10.86 -14.18 4.62
CA ALA A 154 11.65 -13.12 5.24
C ALA A 154 10.98 -11.73 5.15
N GLU A 155 9.66 -11.72 5.26
CA GLU A 155 8.87 -10.50 5.41
C GLU A 155 8.85 -10.09 6.88
N LEU A 156 9.01 -8.80 7.15
CA LEU A 156 8.86 -8.22 8.48
C LEU A 156 7.42 -7.77 8.68
N GLU A 157 6.79 -8.16 9.78
CA GLU A 157 5.45 -7.72 10.13
C GLU A 157 5.47 -6.36 10.83
N LEU A 158 4.69 -5.41 10.33
CA LEU A 158 4.44 -4.13 10.96
C LEU A 158 2.96 -3.99 11.27
N GLU A 159 2.66 -3.26 12.35
CA GLU A 159 1.28 -3.00 12.75
C GLU A 159 1.10 -1.58 13.31
N ARG A 160 -0.15 -1.15 13.35
CA ARG A 160 -0.61 0.01 14.13
C ARG A 160 -2.10 -0.12 14.49
N PRO A 161 -2.56 0.58 15.53
CA PRO A 161 -3.98 0.91 15.67
C PRO A 161 -4.49 1.62 14.40
N ALA A 162 -5.74 1.39 14.02
CA ALA A 162 -6.29 2.01 12.81
C ALA A 162 -6.46 3.53 12.98
N ASP A 163 -6.81 3.97 14.19
CA ASP A 163 -7.13 5.36 14.55
C ASP A 163 -5.91 6.21 14.96
N ALA A 164 -4.78 5.58 15.32
CA ALA A 164 -3.58 6.27 15.76
C ALA A 164 -2.27 5.61 15.28
N PRO A 165 -1.14 6.32 15.22
CA PRO A 165 0.16 5.69 15.01
C PRO A 165 0.49 4.65 16.09
N ALA A 166 1.31 3.66 15.76
CA ALA A 166 1.78 2.68 16.71
C ALA A 166 2.56 3.35 17.85
N PRO A 167 2.31 2.99 19.13
CA PRO A 167 2.94 3.65 20.28
C PRO A 167 4.46 3.44 20.33
N THR A 168 4.96 2.38 19.69
CA THR A 168 6.39 2.04 19.63
C THR A 168 7.05 2.53 18.34
N ARG A 169 6.37 3.35 17.53
CA ARG A 169 6.92 3.85 16.26
C ARG A 169 8.16 4.73 16.46
N ALA A 170 8.20 5.51 17.53
CA ALA A 170 9.32 6.39 17.87
C ALA A 170 10.50 5.64 18.52
N ASP A 171 10.38 4.33 18.75
CA ASP A 171 11.47 3.50 19.26
C ASP A 171 12.52 3.30 18.16
N ALA A 172 13.61 4.04 18.26
CA ALA A 172 14.71 4.01 17.30
C ALA A 172 15.41 2.65 17.25
N GLU A 173 15.54 1.95 18.39
CA GLU A 173 16.15 0.62 18.42
C GLU A 173 15.31 -0.39 17.66
N ARG A 174 13.99 -0.35 17.84
CA ARG A 174 13.04 -1.20 17.10
C ARG A 174 13.03 -0.93 15.61
N TYR A 175 13.05 0.34 15.21
CA TYR A 175 13.16 0.74 13.81
C TYR A 175 14.43 0.16 13.16
N ARG A 176 15.58 0.37 13.81
CA ARG A 176 16.88 -0.10 13.33
C ARG A 176 17.01 -1.63 13.37
N ALA A 177 16.41 -2.30 14.35
CA ALA A 177 16.40 -3.76 14.43
C ALA A 177 15.77 -4.40 13.18
N GLY A 178 14.65 -3.85 12.68
CA GLY A 178 14.07 -4.33 11.42
C GLY A 178 14.95 -4.04 10.21
N LEU A 179 15.58 -2.86 10.13
CA LEU A 179 16.52 -2.54 9.04
C LEU A 179 17.75 -3.47 9.03
N ALA A 180 18.28 -3.82 10.19
CA ALA A 180 19.38 -4.77 10.32
C ALA A 180 19.02 -6.15 9.76
N VAL A 181 17.77 -6.61 9.93
CA VAL A 181 17.32 -7.87 9.31
C VAL A 181 17.43 -7.83 7.79
N PHE A 182 17.09 -6.70 7.14
CA PHE A 182 17.24 -6.60 5.68
C PHE A 182 18.69 -6.62 5.24
N ARG A 183 19.58 -5.96 6.00
CA ARG A 183 21.03 -5.95 5.73
C ARG A 183 21.63 -7.35 5.86
N ASP A 184 21.28 -8.06 6.93
CA ASP A 184 21.90 -9.34 7.27
C ASP A 184 21.33 -10.53 6.45
N ARG A 185 20.27 -10.29 5.66
CA ARG A 185 19.59 -11.33 4.85
C ARG A 185 20.29 -11.65 3.54
N ASP A 186 20.92 -10.66 2.91
CA ASP A 186 21.42 -10.78 1.55
C ASP A 186 22.77 -10.06 1.42
N ASP A 187 23.81 -10.80 1.06
CA ASP A 187 25.16 -10.26 0.87
C ASP A 187 25.29 -9.50 -0.46
N ASP A 188 24.38 -9.70 -1.42
CA ASP A 188 24.39 -9.09 -2.76
C ASP A 188 23.24 -8.09 -2.96
N LEU A 189 23.06 -7.21 -1.97
CA LEU A 189 22.06 -6.15 -2.04
C LEU A 189 22.40 -5.12 -3.14
N PRO A 190 21.40 -4.64 -3.92
CA PRO A 190 21.58 -3.53 -4.83
C PRO A 190 22.19 -2.31 -4.14
N GLU A 191 23.07 -1.58 -4.84
CA GLU A 191 23.81 -0.43 -4.27
C GLU A 191 22.89 0.59 -3.58
N ALA A 192 21.75 0.91 -4.20
CA ALA A 192 20.78 1.84 -3.61
C ALA A 192 20.23 1.34 -2.27
N VAL A 193 20.01 0.03 -2.12
CA VAL A 193 19.55 -0.58 -0.87
C VAL A 193 20.67 -0.56 0.17
N ARG A 194 21.90 -0.93 -0.22
CA ARG A 194 23.07 -0.89 0.69
C ARG A 194 23.30 0.52 1.23
N ARG A 195 23.30 1.53 0.35
CA ARG A 195 23.44 2.93 0.75
C ARG A 195 22.32 3.39 1.68
N PHE A 196 21.08 3.03 1.37
CA PHE A 196 19.93 3.36 2.21
C PHE A 196 20.07 2.75 3.61
N LEU A 197 20.44 1.47 3.71
CA LEU A 197 20.62 0.81 5.00
C LEU A 197 21.79 1.39 5.79
N ALA A 198 22.93 1.66 5.13
CA ALA A 198 24.10 2.24 5.78
C ALA A 198 23.82 3.63 6.38
N ASP A 199 23.09 4.48 5.63
CA ASP A 199 22.63 5.80 6.09
C ASP A 199 21.74 5.69 7.34
N ARG A 200 20.79 4.76 7.33
CA ARG A 200 19.86 4.59 8.46
C ARG A 200 20.50 3.92 9.68
N LEU A 201 21.46 3.02 9.47
CA LEU A 201 22.11 2.24 10.53
C LEU A 201 23.38 2.90 11.08
N GLY A 202 23.88 3.97 10.46
CA GLY A 202 25.11 4.66 10.90
C GLY A 202 26.40 3.91 10.54
N ASP A 203 26.35 2.97 9.58
CA ASP A 203 27.49 2.11 9.22
C ASP A 203 28.64 2.91 8.54
N GLY A 204 28.40 4.17 8.14
CA GLY A 204 29.35 5.09 7.52
C GLY A 204 30.12 6.02 8.46
N GLY A 205 29.93 5.89 9.78
CA GLY A 205 30.49 6.82 10.78
C GLY A 205 29.61 8.03 11.10
N ASP A 206 28.41 8.08 10.50
CA ASP A 206 27.33 8.99 10.88
C ASP A 206 26.53 8.42 12.06
N ASP A 207 25.88 9.30 12.82
CA ASP A 207 24.94 8.86 13.86
C ASP A 207 23.76 8.11 13.22
N PRO A 208 23.32 6.98 13.78
CA PRO A 208 22.24 6.19 13.19
C PRO A 208 20.94 7.00 13.20
N ALA A 209 20.18 6.92 12.11
CA ALA A 209 18.97 7.73 11.94
C ALA A 209 17.87 7.32 12.93
N ASP A 210 17.13 8.30 13.43
CA ASP A 210 15.87 8.07 14.14
C ASP A 210 14.77 7.60 13.14
N PRO A 211 13.69 6.97 13.64
CA PRO A 211 12.54 6.65 12.80
C PRO A 211 12.04 7.93 12.11
N PRO A 212 11.61 7.86 10.83
CA PRO A 212 11.09 9.05 10.15
C PRO A 212 9.86 9.61 10.90
N ASP A 213 9.58 10.90 10.75
CA ASP A 213 8.37 11.51 11.31
C ASP A 213 7.08 11.01 10.62
N PRO A 214 5.93 10.98 11.33
CA PRO A 214 4.66 10.64 10.71
C PRO A 214 4.31 11.65 9.63
N LEU A 215 3.76 11.15 8.53
CA LEU A 215 3.01 12.01 7.63
C LEU A 215 1.75 12.48 8.35
N ASP A 216 1.44 13.77 8.27
CA ASP A 216 0.22 14.39 8.81
C ASP A 216 -1.02 13.59 8.40
N PRO A 217 -2.05 13.39 9.23
CA PRO A 217 -3.27 12.64 8.88
C PRO A 217 -3.88 13.10 7.54
N PRO A 218 -4.54 12.20 6.77
CA PRO A 218 -5.07 12.61 5.47
C PRO A 218 -6.11 13.70 5.72
N ALA A 219 -6.15 14.69 4.82
CA ALA A 219 -7.26 15.64 4.87
C ALA A 219 -8.56 14.84 4.86
N SER A 220 -9.54 15.24 5.68
CA SER A 220 -10.84 14.58 5.74
C SER A 220 -11.39 14.38 4.32
N PRO A 221 -12.02 13.23 4.04
CA PRO A 221 -12.48 12.93 2.69
C PRO A 221 -13.34 14.09 2.17
N ASP A 222 -13.10 14.47 0.91
CA ASP A 222 -14.00 15.38 0.20
C ASP A 222 -15.38 14.69 0.17
N PRO A 223 -16.51 15.35 0.44
CA PRO A 223 -17.84 14.75 0.36
C PRO A 223 -18.16 14.02 -0.97
N ALA A 224 -17.35 14.18 -2.02
CA ALA A 224 -17.41 13.42 -3.27
C ALA A 224 -16.81 11.99 -3.18
N ASP A 225 -15.98 11.67 -2.18
CA ASP A 225 -15.42 10.33 -1.92
C ASP A 225 -16.34 9.48 -1.00
N ALA A 226 -17.53 9.97 -0.67
CA ALA A 226 -18.53 9.19 0.06
C ALA A 226 -18.97 7.98 -0.77
N PRO A 227 -19.17 6.80 -0.15
CA PRO A 227 -19.65 5.63 -0.87
C PRO A 227 -20.98 5.95 -1.56
N ASP A 228 -21.07 5.66 -2.86
CA ASP A 228 -22.29 5.85 -3.64
C ASP A 228 -23.42 5.01 -2.99
N PRO A 229 -24.55 5.62 -2.56
CA PRO A 229 -25.65 4.90 -1.93
C PRO A 229 -26.27 3.83 -2.85
N ARG A 230 -25.95 3.83 -4.16
CA ARG A 230 -26.37 2.79 -5.12
C ARG A 230 -25.70 1.43 -4.92
N ASN A 231 -24.72 1.30 -4.01
CA ASN A 231 -24.14 -0.01 -3.65
C ASN A 231 -24.89 -0.77 -2.54
N THR A 232 -26.02 -0.24 -2.06
CA THR A 232 -26.95 -1.04 -1.25
C THR A 232 -27.88 -1.82 -2.17
N LEU A 233 -27.47 -3.03 -2.55
CA LEU A 233 -28.40 -4.00 -3.13
C LEU A 233 -29.34 -4.45 -2.00
N THR A 234 -30.52 -3.83 -1.92
CA THR A 234 -31.63 -4.39 -1.15
C THR A 234 -32.05 -5.71 -1.78
N ASP A 235 -31.83 -6.81 -1.05
CA ASP A 235 -32.57 -8.05 -1.22
C ASP A 235 -34.06 -7.75 -1.04
N GLU A 236 -34.81 -7.70 -2.13
CA GLU A 236 -36.25 -7.93 -2.11
C GLU A 236 -36.50 -9.38 -2.56
N ASP A 237 -36.65 -10.26 -1.57
CA ASP A 237 -37.13 -11.63 -1.72
C ASP A 237 -38.66 -11.59 -1.93
N PRO A 238 -39.24 -12.09 -3.04
CA PRO A 238 -40.67 -12.28 -3.11
C PRO A 238 -41.04 -13.68 -2.59
N SER A 239 -42.04 -13.68 -1.71
CA SER A 239 -42.67 -14.85 -1.06
C SER A 239 -43.27 -15.87 -2.02
#